data_AF-A0A074YAM7-F1
#
_entry.id   AF-A0A074YAM7-F1
#
_cell.length_a   1.000
_cell.length_b   1.000
_cell.length_c   1.000
_cell.angle_alpha   90.00
_cell.angle_beta   90.00
_cell.angle_gamma   90.00
#
_symmetry.space_group_name_H-M   'P 1'
#
loop_
_entity.id
_entity.type
_entity.pdbx_description
1 polymer ?
#
loop_
_entity_poly.entity_id
_entity_poly.type
_entity_poly.pdbx_seq_one_letter_code
_entity_poly.pdbx_strand_id
1 'polypeptide(L)'
;MLPQPDPQTLSSNPHFAALWKDLTTTKIQRNGVSKPVALDAGTVKTRELLKQKRVEIAEREVLEDAVRHVAFGEEGLSGELRETAQIVSAQLDGKLDPQDKDVVAVEVKEFMKNIDTIRTAVESHMERNVVLLCQILDPTQQQADPSTLPAQIQALQTDVDEAKWQLGAKRIELAGTLTQLLKTNAQLIQTAIRILEQVVHGSVGRHTREDGSRTSL
;
A
#
# COMPACT_ATOMS: atom_id res chain seq x y z
N MET A 1 10.14 -12.77 -16.04
CA MET A 1 11.12 -13.83 -15.75
C MET A 1 12.48 -13.16 -15.55
N LEU A 2 13.22 -13.53 -14.50
CA LEU A 2 14.55 -12.96 -14.30
C LEU A 2 15.47 -13.43 -15.44
N PRO A 3 16.32 -12.55 -16.01
CA PRO A 3 17.23 -12.90 -17.09
C PRO A 3 18.22 -13.96 -16.63
N GLN A 4 18.50 -14.98 -17.47
CA GLN A 4 19.43 -16.05 -17.09
C GLN A 4 20.86 -15.48 -16.91
N PRO A 5 21.51 -15.74 -15.77
CA PRO A 5 22.88 -15.29 -15.53
C PRO A 5 23.88 -16.07 -16.40
N ASP A 6 24.99 -15.42 -16.73
CA ASP A 6 26.05 -15.96 -17.57
C ASP A 6 26.68 -17.23 -16.92
N PRO A 7 26.78 -18.36 -17.65
CA PRO A 7 27.30 -19.64 -17.13
C PRO A 7 28.70 -19.55 -16.51
N GLN A 8 29.55 -18.61 -16.92
CA GLN A 8 30.88 -18.39 -16.30
C GLN A 8 30.79 -17.85 -14.86
N THR A 9 29.77 -17.05 -14.58
CA THR A 9 29.51 -16.48 -13.25
C THR A 9 28.92 -17.52 -12.29
N LEU A 10 28.11 -18.43 -12.83
CA LEU A 10 27.50 -19.52 -12.06
C LEU A 10 28.52 -20.59 -11.65
N SER A 11 29.53 -20.86 -12.49
CA SER A 11 30.62 -21.78 -12.15
C SER A 11 31.64 -21.16 -11.19
N SER A 12 31.89 -19.85 -11.31
CA SER A 12 32.83 -19.13 -10.44
C SER A 12 32.28 -18.87 -9.04
N ASN A 13 30.95 -18.80 -8.87
CA ASN A 13 30.31 -18.56 -7.58
C ASN A 13 29.21 -19.59 -7.29
N PRO A 14 29.55 -20.74 -6.67
CA PRO A 14 28.60 -21.82 -6.41
C PRO A 14 27.49 -21.42 -5.41
N HIS A 15 27.77 -20.49 -4.50
CA HIS A 15 26.76 -19.96 -3.58
C HIS A 15 25.69 -19.13 -4.30
N PHE A 16 26.11 -18.30 -5.27
CA PHE A 16 25.19 -17.55 -6.11
C PHE A 16 24.34 -18.48 -6.99
N ALA A 17 24.93 -19.54 -7.54
CA ALA A 17 24.18 -20.54 -8.32
C ALA A 17 23.11 -21.26 -7.48
N ALA A 18 23.43 -21.63 -6.23
CA ALA A 18 22.48 -22.22 -5.30
C ALA A 18 21.35 -21.25 -4.93
N LEU A 19 21.68 -19.98 -4.65
CA LEU A 19 20.71 -18.92 -4.35
C LEU A 19 19.79 -18.62 -5.54
N TRP A 20 20.35 -18.53 -6.74
CA TRP A 20 19.60 -18.31 -7.97
C TRP A 20 18.61 -19.45 -8.24
N LYS A 21 19.06 -20.69 -8.06
CA LYS A 21 18.19 -21.87 -8.15
C LYS A 21 17.07 -21.77 -7.11
N ASP A 22 17.37 -21.52 -5.85
CA ASP A 22 16.36 -21.41 -4.78
C ASP A 22 15.36 -20.25 -5.01
N LEU A 23 15.84 -19.10 -5.49
CA LEU A 23 14.99 -17.97 -5.86
C LEU A 23 14.03 -18.34 -6.99
N THR A 24 14.54 -18.95 -8.06
CA THR A 24 13.76 -19.27 -9.26
C THR A 24 12.86 -20.50 -9.10
N THR A 25 13.18 -21.45 -8.23
CA THR A 25 12.36 -22.65 -7.98
C THR A 25 11.44 -22.51 -6.78
N THR A 26 11.94 -21.96 -5.67
CA THR A 26 11.30 -22.04 -4.36
C THR A 26 10.64 -20.74 -3.95
N LYS A 27 11.25 -19.59 -4.28
CA LYS A 27 10.82 -18.30 -3.72
C LYS A 27 10.06 -17.40 -4.67
N ILE A 28 10.14 -17.56 -5.99
CA ILE A 28 9.50 -16.66 -6.97
C ILE A 28 8.52 -17.44 -7.86
N GLN A 29 7.33 -16.86 -8.10
CA GLN A 29 6.34 -17.32 -9.08
C GLN A 29 6.72 -16.85 -10.50
N ARG A 30 6.14 -17.46 -11.55
CA ARG A 30 6.48 -17.18 -12.97
C ARG A 30 6.37 -15.69 -13.36
N ASN A 31 5.56 -14.92 -12.64
CA ASN A 31 5.35 -13.48 -12.80
C ASN A 31 6.39 -12.59 -12.08
N GLY A 32 7.38 -13.15 -11.36
CA GLY A 32 8.37 -12.38 -10.61
C GLY A 32 7.95 -12.00 -9.19
N VAL A 33 6.78 -12.43 -8.73
CA VAL A 33 6.29 -12.20 -7.36
C VAL A 33 6.78 -13.32 -6.45
N SER A 34 7.19 -12.98 -5.23
CA SER A 34 7.59 -14.00 -4.25
C SER A 34 6.41 -14.93 -3.93
N LYS A 35 6.61 -16.26 -3.96
CA LYS A 35 5.62 -17.24 -3.51
C LYS A 35 5.22 -16.92 -2.07
N PRO A 36 3.92 -16.95 -1.73
CA PRO A 36 3.51 -16.80 -0.34
C PRO A 36 4.20 -17.88 0.48
N VAL A 37 4.92 -17.48 1.52
CA VAL A 37 5.54 -18.41 2.46
C VAL A 37 4.44 -19.32 2.99
N ALA A 38 4.58 -20.63 2.85
CA ALA A 38 3.69 -21.59 3.49
C ALA A 38 3.76 -21.32 4.99
N LEU A 39 2.70 -20.73 5.51
CA LEU A 39 2.59 -20.33 6.91
C LEU A 39 2.46 -21.60 7.74
N ASP A 40 3.33 -21.75 8.73
CA ASP A 40 3.16 -22.79 9.75
C ASP A 40 1.79 -22.63 10.42
N ALA A 41 1.16 -23.72 10.83
CA ALA A 41 -0.15 -23.72 11.47
C ALA A 41 -0.20 -22.79 12.69
N GLY A 42 0.91 -22.62 13.42
CA GLY A 42 1.03 -21.65 14.51
C GLY A 42 0.94 -20.18 14.04
N THR A 43 1.54 -19.86 12.90
CA THR A 43 1.48 -18.50 12.32
C THR A 43 0.12 -18.15 11.76
N VAL A 44 -0.63 -19.14 11.22
CA VAL A 44 -2.02 -18.96 10.79
C VAL A 44 -2.91 -18.63 11.99
N LYS A 45 -2.84 -19.44 13.06
CA LYS A 45 -3.60 -19.19 14.30
C LYS A 45 -3.30 -17.83 14.92
N THR A 46 -2.02 -17.43 14.95
CA THR A 46 -1.61 -16.12 15.47
C THR A 46 -2.21 -14.97 14.65
N ARG A 47 -2.27 -15.13 13.32
CA ARG A 47 -2.90 -14.12 12.44
C ARG A 47 -4.40 -14.03 12.65
N GLU A 48 -5.09 -15.14 12.88
CA GLU A 48 -6.51 -15.16 13.20
C GLU A 48 -6.79 -14.44 14.52
N LEU A 49 -6.03 -14.77 15.58
CA LEU A 49 -6.13 -14.08 16.86
C LEU A 49 -5.85 -12.58 16.73
N LEU A 50 -4.83 -12.21 15.97
CA LEU A 50 -4.50 -10.80 15.72
C LEU A 50 -5.61 -10.08 14.96
N LYS A 51 -6.23 -10.74 13.97
CA LYS A 51 -7.41 -10.18 13.27
C LYS A 51 -8.56 -9.95 14.24
N GLN A 52 -8.87 -10.94 15.08
CA GLN A 52 -9.93 -10.82 16.07
C GLN A 52 -9.66 -9.64 17.02
N LYS A 53 -8.44 -9.55 17.58
CA LYS A 53 -8.06 -8.46 18.48
C LYS A 53 -8.11 -7.09 17.82
N ARG A 54 -7.76 -7.00 16.53
CA ARG A 54 -7.87 -5.76 15.77
C ARG A 54 -9.32 -5.34 15.51
N VAL A 55 -10.20 -6.32 15.26
CA VAL A 55 -11.65 -6.06 15.15
C VAL A 55 -12.20 -5.56 16.48
N GLU A 56 -11.89 -6.24 17.58
CA GLU A 56 -12.32 -5.82 18.93
C GLU A 56 -11.85 -4.39 19.29
N ILE A 57 -10.61 -4.05 18.95
CA ILE A 57 -10.08 -2.69 19.17
C ILE A 57 -10.80 -1.68 18.29
N ALA A 58 -11.00 -1.98 17.00
CA ALA A 58 -11.69 -1.08 16.08
C ALA A 58 -13.15 -0.86 16.47
N GLU A 59 -13.86 -1.91 16.90
CA GLU A 59 -15.23 -1.80 17.41
C GLU A 59 -15.31 -0.88 18.63
N ARG A 60 -14.36 -1.01 19.57
CA ARG A 60 -14.28 -0.14 20.74
C ARG A 60 -13.98 1.31 20.35
N GLU A 61 -13.02 1.53 19.46
CA GLU A 61 -12.66 2.89 18.99
C GLU A 61 -13.84 3.58 18.29
N VAL A 62 -14.58 2.84 17.45
CA VAL A 62 -15.79 3.36 16.79
C VAL A 62 -16.87 3.73 17.80
N LEU A 63 -17.08 2.89 18.81
CA LEU A 63 -18.07 3.17 19.86
C LEU A 63 -17.65 4.36 20.73
N GLU A 64 -16.38 4.45 21.10
CA GLU A 64 -15.81 5.55 21.87
C GLU A 64 -15.93 6.88 21.13
N ASP A 65 -15.58 6.91 19.84
CA ASP A 65 -15.74 8.10 19.01
C ASP A 65 -17.22 8.48 18.84
N ALA A 66 -18.12 7.50 18.70
CA ALA A 66 -19.55 7.76 18.61
C ALA A 66 -20.13 8.35 19.92
N VAL A 67 -19.74 7.80 21.08
CA VAL A 67 -20.13 8.33 22.39
C VAL A 67 -19.58 9.74 22.58
N ARG A 68 -18.34 9.98 22.16
CA ARG A 68 -17.72 11.31 22.19
C ARG A 68 -18.50 12.30 21.32
N HIS A 69 -18.86 11.92 20.10
CA HIS A 69 -19.62 12.78 19.21
C HIS A 69 -20.99 13.15 19.79
N VAL A 70 -21.66 12.20 20.43
CA VAL A 70 -22.95 12.45 21.10
C VAL A 70 -22.78 13.29 22.37
N ALA A 71 -21.69 13.11 23.12
CA ALA A 71 -21.40 13.89 24.32
C ALA A 71 -21.04 15.36 24.03
N PHE A 72 -20.30 15.62 22.95
CA PHE A 72 -19.88 16.97 22.55
C PHE A 72 -20.81 17.60 21.48
N GLY A 73 -21.73 16.83 20.91
CA GLY A 73 -22.67 17.28 19.89
C GLY A 73 -23.80 18.16 20.45
N GLU A 74 -24.33 19.03 19.59
CA GLU A 74 -25.45 19.91 19.97
C GLU A 74 -26.80 19.19 19.96
N GLU A 75 -26.94 18.14 19.13
CA GLU A 75 -28.18 17.40 18.91
C GLU A 75 -28.13 16.03 19.61
N GLY A 76 -29.10 15.75 20.51
CA GLY A 76 -29.38 14.38 20.98
C GLY A 76 -29.54 14.21 22.49
N LEU A 77 -28.72 14.87 23.31
CA LEU A 77 -28.76 14.71 24.78
C LEU A 77 -29.23 15.98 25.51
N SER A 78 -30.05 15.77 26.55
CA SER A 78 -30.41 16.79 27.55
C SER A 78 -29.15 17.31 28.26
N GLY A 79 -29.14 18.57 28.69
CA GLY A 79 -27.95 19.25 29.23
C GLY A 79 -27.23 18.48 30.35
N GLU A 80 -27.97 17.94 31.32
CA GLU A 80 -27.41 17.17 32.45
C GLU A 80 -26.84 15.80 32.01
N LEU A 81 -27.52 15.13 31.07
CA LEU A 81 -27.05 13.87 30.48
C LEU A 81 -25.84 14.07 29.56
N ARG A 82 -25.73 15.25 28.95
CA ARG A 82 -24.61 15.63 28.12
C ARG A 82 -23.35 15.85 28.95
N GLU A 83 -23.46 16.55 30.07
CA GLU A 83 -22.34 16.78 30.98
C GLU A 83 -21.82 15.46 31.57
N THR A 84 -22.72 14.58 32.02
CA THR A 84 -22.32 13.24 32.50
C THR A 84 -21.68 12.40 31.39
N ALA A 85 -22.20 12.44 30.15
CA ALA A 85 -21.58 11.77 29.00
C ALA A 85 -20.21 12.35 28.62
N GLN A 86 -19.99 13.67 28.78
CA GLN A 86 -18.69 14.30 28.54
C GLN A 86 -17.64 13.83 29.55
N ILE A 87 -18.01 13.74 30.83
CA ILE A 87 -17.12 13.25 31.88
C ILE A 87 -16.77 11.77 31.65
N VAL A 88 -17.76 10.94 31.30
CA VAL A 88 -17.54 9.52 30.99
C VAL A 88 -16.69 9.34 29.72
N SER A 89 -16.91 10.13 28.67
CA SER A 89 -16.06 10.08 27.46
C SER A 89 -14.62 10.52 27.72
N ALA A 90 -14.40 11.51 28.60
CA ALA A 90 -13.05 11.91 29.03
C ALA A 90 -12.36 10.81 29.86
N GLN A 91 -13.12 10.03 30.63
CA GLN A 91 -12.62 8.86 31.34
C GLN A 91 -12.23 7.74 30.38
N LEU A 92 -13.04 7.47 29.35
CA LEU A 92 -12.77 6.45 28.31
C LEU A 92 -11.50 6.79 27.52
N ASP A 93 -11.32 8.07 27.16
CA ASP A 93 -10.12 8.63 26.50
C ASP A 93 -8.84 8.48 27.36
N GLY A 94 -8.96 8.06 28.63
CA GLY A 94 -7.84 7.93 29.57
C GLY A 94 -7.27 9.26 30.04
N LYS A 95 -8.02 10.36 29.92
CA LYS A 95 -7.58 11.72 30.30
C LYS A 95 -7.78 12.04 31.79
N LEU A 96 -8.40 11.14 32.55
CA LEU A 96 -8.60 11.30 34.00
C LEU A 96 -7.45 10.71 34.81
N ASP A 97 -7.00 11.43 35.84
CA ASP A 97 -6.06 10.93 36.84
C ASP A 97 -6.72 9.76 37.61
N PRO A 98 -6.01 8.66 37.93
CA PRO A 98 -6.52 7.59 38.76
C PRO A 98 -7.19 8.01 40.08
N GLN A 99 -6.88 9.19 40.64
CA GLN A 99 -7.55 9.70 41.84
C GLN A 99 -8.97 10.24 41.60
N ASP A 100 -9.29 10.68 40.38
CA ASP A 100 -10.60 11.23 40.04
C ASP A 100 -11.63 10.14 39.66
N LYS A 101 -11.20 8.88 39.61
CA LYS A 101 -12.05 7.72 39.27
C LYS A 101 -13.17 7.49 40.29
N ASP A 102 -12.91 7.76 41.56
CA ASP A 102 -13.91 7.61 42.62
C ASP A 102 -14.92 8.77 42.62
N VAL A 103 -14.51 9.95 42.15
CA VAL A 103 -15.37 11.13 42.01
C VAL A 103 -16.36 10.91 40.87
N VAL A 104 -15.87 10.42 39.72
CA VAL A 104 -16.67 10.18 38.50
C VAL A 104 -17.60 8.95 38.60
N ALA A 105 -17.51 8.18 39.69
CA ALA A 105 -18.34 6.99 39.89
C ALA A 105 -19.84 7.31 40.01
N VAL A 106 -20.21 8.54 40.38
CA VAL A 106 -21.61 8.99 40.46
C VAL A 106 -22.17 9.23 39.07
N GLU A 107 -21.41 9.93 38.23
CA GLU A 107 -21.72 10.28 36.85
C GLU A 107 -21.77 9.02 35.98
N VAL A 108 -20.91 8.03 36.22
CA VAL A 108 -21.00 6.71 35.57
C VAL A 108 -22.29 5.98 35.93
N LYS A 109 -22.75 6.05 37.18
CA LYS A 109 -24.03 5.42 37.59
C LYS A 109 -25.22 6.11 36.93
N GLU A 110 -25.18 7.43 36.82
CA GLU A 110 -26.21 8.22 36.16
C GLU A 110 -26.23 7.99 34.64
N PHE A 111 -25.05 7.89 34.02
CA PHE A 111 -24.88 7.50 32.62
C PHE A 111 -25.47 6.09 32.37
N MET A 112 -25.12 5.12 33.22
CA MET A 112 -25.66 3.75 33.11
C MET A 112 -27.18 3.68 33.33
N LYS A 113 -27.75 4.56 34.15
CA LYS A 113 -29.19 4.65 34.36
C LYS A 113 -29.94 5.15 33.11
N ASN A 114 -29.29 5.98 32.29
CA ASN A 114 -29.87 6.57 31.08
C ASN A 114 -29.29 5.98 29.79
N ILE A 115 -28.72 4.76 29.88
CA ILE A 115 -27.99 4.14 28.79
C ILE A 115 -28.84 3.92 27.54
N ASP A 116 -30.15 3.70 27.68
CA ASP A 116 -31.06 3.51 26.54
C ASP A 116 -31.20 4.79 25.70
N THR A 117 -31.20 5.97 26.34
CA THR A 117 -31.26 7.27 25.65
C THR A 117 -29.94 7.61 24.97
N ILE A 118 -28.82 7.27 25.61
CA ILE A 118 -27.50 7.44 25.00
C ILE A 118 -27.35 6.48 23.83
N ARG A 119 -27.81 5.24 23.98
CA ARG A 119 -27.80 4.22 22.94
C ARG A 119 -28.57 4.67 21.71
N THR A 120 -29.80 5.18 21.87
CA THR A 120 -30.61 5.64 20.72
C THR A 120 -29.95 6.83 20.01
N ALA A 121 -29.32 7.75 20.76
CA ALA A 121 -28.56 8.85 20.18
C ALA A 121 -27.31 8.38 19.43
N VAL A 122 -26.57 7.41 19.97
CA VAL A 122 -25.40 6.78 19.33
C VAL A 122 -25.82 6.00 18.09
N GLU A 123 -26.90 5.22 18.15
CA GLU A 123 -27.45 4.49 17.00
C GLU A 123 -27.85 5.45 15.87
N SER A 124 -28.54 6.55 16.20
CA SER A 124 -28.90 7.58 15.21
C SER A 124 -27.68 8.23 14.57
N HIS A 125 -26.64 8.53 15.36
CA HIS A 125 -25.37 9.05 14.84
C HIS A 125 -24.67 8.03 13.93
N MET A 126 -24.61 6.75 14.33
CA MET A 126 -24.02 5.69 13.53
C MET A 126 -24.79 5.47 12.22
N GLU A 127 -26.12 5.47 12.24
CA GLU A 127 -26.95 5.40 11.02
C GLU A 127 -26.63 6.55 10.08
N ARG A 128 -26.52 7.78 10.61
CA ARG A 128 -26.17 8.96 9.82
C ARG A 128 -24.78 8.82 9.18
N ASN A 129 -23.80 8.30 9.91
CA ASN A 129 -22.46 8.04 9.39
C ASN A 129 -22.48 6.98 8.28
N VAL A 130 -23.25 5.91 8.43
CA VAL A 130 -23.40 4.90 7.38
C VAL A 130 -24.03 5.50 6.12
N VAL A 131 -25.06 6.35 6.26
CA VAL A 131 -25.67 7.06 5.12
C VAL A 131 -24.66 7.98 4.43
N LEU A 132 -23.87 8.74 5.21
CA LEU A 132 -22.81 9.61 4.66
C LEU A 132 -21.74 8.80 3.93
N LEU A 133 -21.33 7.65 4.47
CA LEU A 133 -20.36 6.76 3.80
C LEU A 133 -20.93 6.22 2.49
N CYS A 134 -22.20 5.84 2.44
CA CYS A 134 -22.86 5.46 1.18
C CYS A 134 -22.89 6.62 0.17
N GLN A 135 -23.15 7.86 0.61
CA GLN A 135 -23.13 9.04 -0.25
C GLN A 135 -21.73 9.38 -0.78
N ILE A 136 -20.68 9.15 0.01
CA ILE A 136 -19.29 9.33 -0.42
C ILE A 136 -18.91 8.32 -1.50
N LEU A 137 -19.39 7.07 -1.36
CA LEU A 137 -19.16 6.01 -2.33
C LEU A 137 -19.88 6.31 -3.65
N ASP A 138 -21.16 6.69 -3.59
CA ASP A 138 -21.99 6.99 -4.76
C ASP A 138 -22.81 8.29 -4.55
N PRO A 139 -22.29 9.46 -4.98
CA PRO A 139 -22.95 10.75 -4.74
C PRO A 139 -24.27 10.93 -5.52
N THR A 140 -24.53 10.05 -6.50
CA THR A 140 -25.75 10.07 -7.33
C THR A 140 -26.88 9.21 -6.77
N GLN A 141 -26.63 8.36 -5.77
CA GLN A 141 -27.62 7.43 -5.26
C GLN A 141 -28.52 8.11 -4.22
N GLN A 142 -29.81 8.25 -4.52
CA GLN A 142 -30.80 8.91 -3.64
C GLN A 142 -31.18 8.07 -2.39
N GLN A 143 -30.96 6.76 -2.42
CA GLN A 143 -31.26 5.85 -1.30
C GLN A 143 -30.01 5.07 -0.94
N ALA A 144 -29.44 5.40 0.23
CA ALA A 144 -28.30 4.71 0.79
C ALA A 144 -28.74 3.34 1.32
N ASP A 145 -28.36 2.27 0.64
CA ASP A 145 -28.55 0.91 1.13
C ASP A 145 -27.29 0.47 1.90
N PRO A 146 -27.37 0.29 3.23
CA PRO A 146 -26.20 -0.05 4.05
C PRO A 146 -25.67 -1.48 3.78
N SER A 147 -26.49 -2.34 3.17
CA SER A 147 -26.14 -3.74 2.86
C SER A 147 -25.23 -3.88 1.64
N THR A 148 -25.19 -2.88 0.75
CA THR A 148 -24.36 -2.92 -0.47
C THR A 148 -22.94 -2.41 -0.22
N LEU A 149 -22.74 -1.62 0.84
CA LEU A 149 -21.47 -0.98 1.19
C LEU A 149 -20.29 -1.96 1.32
N PRO A 150 -20.39 -3.12 1.98
CA PRO A 150 -19.29 -4.08 2.05
C PRO A 150 -18.87 -4.62 0.67
N ALA A 151 -19.85 -4.88 -0.20
CA ALA A 151 -19.59 -5.40 -1.55
C ALA A 151 -18.92 -4.35 -2.43
N GLN A 152 -19.38 -3.09 -2.36
CA GLN A 152 -18.77 -1.96 -3.07
C GLN A 152 -17.34 -1.69 -2.60
N ILE A 153 -17.09 -1.71 -1.29
CA ILE A 153 -15.74 -1.54 -0.74
C ILE A 153 -14.82 -2.66 -1.21
N GLN A 154 -15.29 -3.92 -1.24
CA GLN A 154 -14.50 -5.03 -1.77
C GLN A 154 -14.17 -4.85 -3.25
N ALA A 155 -15.15 -4.42 -4.07
CA ALA A 155 -14.92 -4.14 -5.48
C ALA A 155 -13.89 -3.00 -5.68
N LEU A 156 -14.00 -1.92 -4.91
CA LEU A 156 -13.05 -0.81 -4.96
C LEU A 156 -11.64 -1.24 -4.52
N GLN A 157 -11.53 -2.09 -3.50
CA GLN A 157 -10.24 -2.66 -3.07
C GLN A 157 -9.61 -3.51 -4.18
N THR A 158 -10.41 -4.35 -4.86
CA THR A 158 -9.90 -5.14 -5.98
C THR A 158 -9.47 -4.27 -7.15
N ASP A 159 -10.19 -3.19 -7.45
CA ASP A 159 -9.84 -2.25 -8.52
C ASP A 159 -8.56 -1.50 -8.21
N VAL A 160 -8.39 -1.06 -6.96
CA VAL A 160 -7.16 -0.39 -6.50
C VAL A 160 -5.96 -1.33 -6.55
N ASP A 161 -6.12 -2.58 -6.14
CA ASP A 161 -5.02 -3.56 -6.18
C ASP A 161 -4.66 -3.94 -7.62
N GLU A 162 -5.64 -4.06 -8.51
CA GLU A 162 -5.42 -4.24 -9.95
C GLU A 162 -4.71 -3.02 -10.56
N ALA A 163 -5.17 -1.80 -10.26
CA ALA A 163 -4.53 -0.57 -10.74
C ALA A 163 -3.08 -0.44 -10.27
N LYS A 164 -2.79 -0.81 -9.01
CA LYS A 164 -1.41 -0.87 -8.49
C LYS A 164 -0.57 -1.91 -9.23
N TRP A 165 -1.15 -3.08 -9.52
CA TRP A 165 -0.47 -4.13 -10.27
C TRP A 165 -0.12 -3.68 -11.69
N GLN A 166 -1.09 -3.09 -12.40
CA GLN A 166 -0.92 -2.52 -13.74
C GLN A 166 0.15 -1.43 -13.75
N LEU A 167 0.15 -0.54 -12.77
CA LEU A 167 1.17 0.50 -12.62
C LEU A 167 2.57 -0.11 -12.45
N GLY A 168 2.69 -1.16 -11.64
CA GLY A 168 3.93 -1.92 -11.49
C GLY A 168 4.41 -2.54 -12.80
N ALA A 169 3.51 -3.18 -13.54
CA ALA A 169 3.80 -3.78 -14.84
C ALA A 169 4.27 -2.72 -15.86
N LYS A 170 3.59 -1.57 -15.92
CA LYS A 170 3.94 -0.45 -16.81
C LYS A 170 5.29 0.16 -16.47
N ARG A 171 5.63 0.27 -15.19
CA ARG A 171 6.97 0.74 -14.75
C ARG A 171 8.09 -0.21 -15.20
N ILE A 172 7.86 -1.52 -15.15
CA ILE A 172 8.82 -2.52 -15.64
C ILE A 172 8.97 -2.43 -17.16
N GLU A 173 7.85 -2.29 -17.89
CA GLU A 173 7.84 -2.12 -19.34
C GLU A 173 8.64 -0.87 -19.75
N LEU A 174 8.39 0.27 -19.10
CA LEU A 174 9.11 1.53 -19.31
C LEU A 174 10.62 1.39 -19.03
N ALA A 175 11.00 0.75 -17.93
CA ALA A 175 12.41 0.52 -17.63
C ALA A 175 13.10 -0.34 -18.70
N GLY A 176 12.38 -1.33 -19.24
CA GLY A 176 12.83 -2.16 -20.35
C GLY A 176 13.05 -1.37 -21.64
N THR A 177 12.08 -0.54 -22.04
CA THR A 177 12.19 0.30 -23.24
C THR A 177 13.28 1.34 -23.12
N LEU A 178 13.44 1.97 -21.94
CA LEU A 178 14.54 2.92 -21.67
C LEU A 178 15.91 2.24 -21.77
N THR A 179 16.05 1.04 -21.22
CA THR A 179 17.30 0.26 -21.33
C THR A 179 17.61 -0.08 -22.77
N GLN A 180 16.60 -0.44 -23.57
CA GLN A 180 16.77 -0.69 -24.99
C GLN A 180 17.17 0.57 -25.76
N LEU A 181 16.58 1.73 -25.45
CA LEU A 181 16.94 3.02 -26.02
C LEU A 181 18.39 3.41 -25.69
N LEU A 182 18.81 3.23 -24.44
CA LEU A 182 20.20 3.49 -24.03
C LEU A 182 21.17 2.58 -24.78
N LYS A 183 20.80 1.30 -24.96
CA LYS A 183 21.60 0.34 -25.72
C LYS A 183 21.72 0.73 -27.19
N THR A 184 20.63 1.12 -27.85
CA THR A 184 20.68 1.55 -29.25
C THR A 184 21.45 2.85 -29.42
N ASN A 185 21.31 3.80 -28.47
CA ASN A 185 22.10 5.03 -28.47
C ASN A 185 23.60 4.74 -28.31
N ALA A 186 23.97 3.84 -27.39
CA ALA A 186 25.37 3.42 -27.23
C ALA A 186 25.92 2.78 -28.51
N GLN A 187 25.14 1.94 -29.19
CA GLN A 187 25.51 1.34 -30.47
C GLN A 187 25.69 2.40 -31.57
N LEU A 188 24.79 3.39 -31.64
CA LEU A 188 24.88 4.50 -32.59
C LEU A 188 26.15 5.34 -32.38
N ILE A 189 26.49 5.65 -31.12
CA ILE A 189 27.71 6.40 -30.79
C ILE A 189 28.94 5.57 -31.15
N GLN A 190 28.96 4.26 -30.85
CA GLN A 190 30.06 3.38 -31.23
C GLN A 190 30.25 3.29 -32.75
N THR A 191 29.17 3.17 -33.53
CA THR A 191 29.27 3.14 -34.99
C THR A 191 29.71 4.49 -35.55
N ALA A 192 29.21 5.60 -35.00
CA ALA A 192 29.65 6.94 -35.40
C ALA A 192 31.14 7.16 -35.14
N ILE A 193 31.64 6.77 -33.95
CA ILE A 193 33.07 6.83 -33.62
C ILE A 193 33.88 5.97 -34.60
N ARG A 194 33.46 4.73 -34.86
CA ARG A 194 34.15 3.83 -35.79
C ARG A 194 34.20 4.38 -37.21
N ILE A 195 33.13 5.01 -37.68
CA ILE A 195 33.09 5.67 -38.99
C ILE A 195 34.05 6.86 -39.01
N LEU A 196 34.06 7.69 -37.95
CA LEU A 196 35.01 8.80 -37.84
C LEU A 196 36.45 8.33 -37.84
N GLU A 197 36.78 7.28 -37.07
CA GLU A 197 38.09 6.63 -37.07
C GLU A 197 38.46 6.12 -38.47
N GLN A 198 37.54 5.44 -39.16
CA GLN A 198 37.78 4.95 -40.52
C GLN A 198 37.97 6.07 -41.54
N VAL A 199 37.22 7.16 -41.45
CA VAL A 199 37.32 8.31 -42.36
C VAL A 199 38.60 9.09 -42.11
N VAL A 200 38.94 9.36 -40.85
CA VAL A 200 40.14 10.11 -40.47
C VAL A 200 41.41 9.29 -40.70
N HIS A 201 41.47 8.03 -40.24
CA HIS A 201 42.66 7.20 -40.43
C HIS A 201 42.75 6.56 -41.82
N GLY A 202 41.62 6.29 -42.49
CA GLY A 202 41.59 5.71 -43.83
C GLY A 202 41.90 6.72 -44.96
N SER A 203 41.56 8.00 -44.78
CA SER A 203 41.97 9.05 -45.71
C SER A 203 43.46 9.37 -45.57
N VAL A 204 43.97 9.45 -44.34
CA VAL A 204 45.40 9.67 -44.06
C VAL A 204 46.24 8.51 -44.60
N GLY A 205 45.82 7.25 -44.42
CA GLY A 205 46.54 6.09 -44.97
C GLY A 205 46.53 6.01 -46.52
N ARG A 206 45.55 6.63 -47.18
CA ARG A 206 45.51 6.74 -48.65
C ARG A 206 46.46 7.82 -49.16
N HIS A 207 46.50 8.99 -48.53
CA HIS A 207 47.38 10.08 -48.95
C HIS A 207 48.86 9.78 -48.69
N THR A 208 49.20 9.08 -47.59
CA THR A 208 50.59 8.65 -47.34
C THR A 208 51.07 7.54 -48.28
N ARG A 209 50.16 6.77 -48.90
CA ARG A 209 50.52 5.70 -49.85
C ARG A 209 50.65 6.23 -51.28
N GLU A 210 49.89 7.25 -51.66
CA GLU A 210 50.06 7.94 -52.94
C GLU A 210 51.36 8.77 -52.97
N ASP A 211 51.70 9.51 -51.91
CA ASP A 211 52.97 10.26 -51.86
C ASP A 211 54.22 9.37 -51.73
N GLY A 212 54.12 8.20 -51.09
CA GLY A 212 55.20 7.22 -51.01
C GLY A 212 55.46 6.44 -52.31
N SER A 213 54.60 6.58 -53.32
CA SER A 213 54.71 5.88 -54.61
C SER A 213 55.16 6.76 -55.77
N ARG A 214 55.40 8.06 -55.52
CA ARG A 214 55.84 9.04 -56.52
C ARG A 214 57.32 9.45 -56.43
N THR A 215 58.11 8.78 -55.59
CA THR A 215 59.54 9.06 -55.37
C THR A 215 60.41 7.79 -55.40
N SER A 216 60.33 7.00 -56.48
CA SER A 216 61.42 6.10 -56.85
C SER A 216 61.33 5.69 -58.32
N LEU A 217 62.33 6.17 -59.08
CA LEU A 217 62.72 5.87 -60.47
C LEU A 217 61.91 6.54 -61.59
#